data_AF-A0A8T4XR14-F1
#
_entry.id   AF-A0A8T4XR14-F1
#
_cell.length_a   1.000
_cell.length_b   1.000
_cell.length_c   1.000
_cell.angle_alpha   90.00
_cell.angle_beta   90.00
_cell.angle_gamma   90.00
#
_symmetry.space_group_name_H-M   'P 1'
#
loop_
_entity.id
_entity.type
_entity.pdbx_description
1 polymer ?
#
loop_
_entity_poly.entity_id
_entity_poly.type
_entity_poly.pdbx_seq_one_letter_code
_entity_poly.pdbx_strand_id
1 'polypeptide(L)'
;MDHPKNLRFPTAWHVRDYGLFAANLFYDKKPEWPDQGPIFLSKARDDKLDLSYRIYIHKGDEKVGKVEDMWRMWASSPRIDF
;
A
#
# COMPACT_ATOMS: atom_id res chain seq x y z
N MET A 1 -2.59 -4.37 -4.11
CA MET A 1 -1.96 -5.04 -2.95
C MET A 1 -0.96 -4.09 -2.33
N ASP A 2 -1.23 -3.70 -1.09
CA ASP A 2 -0.39 -2.78 -0.32
C ASP A 2 0.66 -3.58 0.48
N HIS A 3 1.91 -3.14 0.51
CA HIS A 3 2.98 -3.85 1.20
C HIS A 3 3.07 -3.41 2.67
N PRO A 4 3.27 -4.32 3.66
CA PRO A 4 3.32 -3.94 5.08
C PRO A 4 4.40 -2.93 5.47
N LYS A 5 5.44 -2.78 4.65
CA LYS A 5 6.52 -1.79 4.84
C LYS A 5 6.17 -0.40 4.32
N ASN A 6 5.05 -0.25 3.61
CA ASN A 6 4.62 1.05 3.14
C ASN A 6 4.24 1.93 4.33
N LEU A 7 4.51 3.21 4.16
CA LEU A 7 4.08 4.23 5.09
C LEU A 7 2.55 4.18 5.29
N ARG A 8 2.10 4.21 6.55
CA ARG A 8 0.69 4.18 6.96
C ARG A 8 -0.07 2.94 6.44
N PHE A 9 0.60 1.80 6.38
CA PHE A 9 -0.04 0.52 6.07
C PHE A 9 -1.12 0.16 7.14
N PRO A 10 -2.30 -0.35 6.74
CA PRO A 10 -2.79 -0.43 5.36
C PRO A 10 -3.25 0.94 4.85
N THR A 11 -2.81 1.31 3.64
CA THR A 11 -3.12 2.61 3.02
C THR A 11 -4.63 2.76 2.84
N ALA A 12 -5.12 4.00 3.01
CA ALA A 12 -6.49 4.32 2.65
C ALA A 12 -6.65 4.32 1.12
N TRP A 13 -7.83 3.96 0.65
CA TRP A 13 -8.18 4.00 -0.78
C TRP A 13 -9.07 5.20 -1.08
N HIS A 14 -8.70 5.94 -2.12
CA HIS A 14 -9.56 6.97 -2.70
C HIS A 14 -10.26 6.36 -3.91
N VAL A 15 -11.56 6.09 -3.75
CA VAL A 15 -12.40 5.46 -4.78
C VAL A 15 -13.50 6.41 -5.26
N ARG A 16 -13.81 6.39 -6.55
CA ARG A 16 -14.96 7.09 -7.15
C ARG A 16 -15.70 6.19 -8.14
N ASP A 17 -16.99 6.46 -8.30
CA ASP A 17 -17.91 5.73 -9.17
C ASP A 17 -17.56 5.83 -10.66
N TYR A 18 -16.84 6.86 -11.07
CA TYR A 18 -16.30 7.02 -12.43
C TYR A 18 -15.01 6.22 -12.69
N GLY A 19 -14.69 5.22 -11.86
CA GLY A 19 -13.59 4.29 -12.10
C GLY A 19 -12.22 4.73 -11.59
N LEU A 20 -12.15 5.78 -10.76
CA LEU A 20 -10.92 6.15 -10.07
C LEU A 20 -10.69 5.23 -8.87
N PHE A 21 -9.54 4.56 -8.83
CA PHE A 21 -9.06 3.79 -7.68
C PHE A 21 -7.60 4.15 -7.43
N ALA A 22 -7.32 4.83 -6.32
CA ALA A 22 -5.96 5.24 -5.97
C ALA A 22 -5.63 4.90 -4.50
N ALA A 23 -4.43 4.36 -4.28
CA ALA A 23 -3.83 4.27 -2.96
C ALA A 23 -3.47 5.68 -2.47
N ASN A 24 -3.95 6.06 -1.29
CA ASN A 24 -3.70 7.37 -0.70
C ASN A 24 -3.01 7.23 0.67
N LEU A 25 -1.68 7.25 0.65
CA LEU A 25 -0.86 7.19 1.86
C LEU A 25 -0.87 8.51 2.65
N PHE A 26 -1.30 9.61 2.03
CA PHE A 26 -1.35 10.92 2.70
C PHE A 26 -2.62 11.12 3.51
N TYR A 27 -3.63 10.28 3.31
CA TYR A 27 -4.85 10.32 4.11
C TYR A 27 -4.56 9.86 5.55
N ASP A 28 -4.80 10.75 6.50
CA ASP A 28 -4.60 10.55 7.94
C ASP A 28 -5.90 10.67 8.75
N LYS A 29 -7.03 10.95 8.10
CA LYS A 29 -8.29 11.33 8.77
C LYS A 29 -9.27 10.17 9.00
N LYS A 30 -8.80 8.94 9.10
CA LYS A 30 -9.68 7.81 9.45
C LYS A 30 -10.09 7.94 10.92
N PRO A 31 -11.40 7.91 11.28
CA PRO A 31 -11.83 8.05 12.66
C PRO A 31 -11.20 7.04 13.62
N GLU A 32 -10.91 5.84 13.13
CA GLU A 32 -10.27 4.76 13.88
C GLU A 32 -8.73 4.86 13.96
N TRP A 33 -8.10 5.86 13.32
CA TRP A 33 -6.64 6.00 13.29
C TRP A 33 -6.17 7.07 14.29
N PRO A 34 -5.09 6.80 15.05
CA PRO A 34 -4.46 7.84 15.85
C PRO A 34 -3.82 8.89 14.92
N ASP A 35 -3.69 10.13 15.39
CA ASP A 35 -2.99 11.18 14.66
C ASP A 35 -1.60 10.68 14.25
N GLN A 36 -1.32 10.73 12.96
CA GLN A 36 -0.08 10.25 12.36
C GLN A 36 0.94 11.37 12.16
N GLY A 37 0.54 12.64 12.28
CA GLY A 37 1.40 13.80 12.07
C GLY A 37 1.98 13.95 10.65
N PRO A 38 2.75 15.02 10.41
CA PRO A 38 3.44 15.26 9.15
C PRO A 38 4.65 14.34 8.96
N ILE A 39 5.07 14.19 7.70
CA ILE A 39 6.22 13.37 7.32
C ILE A 39 7.23 14.25 6.60
N PHE A 40 8.48 14.20 7.06
CA PHE A 40 9.56 15.02 6.53
C PHE A 40 10.63 14.14 5.90
N LEU A 41 10.99 14.46 4.66
CA LEU A 41 12.13 13.85 3.96
C LEU A 41 13.22 14.92 3.82
N SER A 42 14.41 14.65 4.37
CA SER A 42 15.55 15.53 4.23
C SER A 42 16.42 15.10 3.05
N LYS A 43 16.58 16.01 2.08
CA LYS A 43 17.57 15.82 1.00
C LYS A 43 19.01 15.74 1.53
N ALA A 44 19.33 16.48 2.60
CA ALA A 44 20.68 16.48 3.17
C ALA A 44 21.05 15.15 3.87
N ARG A 45 20.05 14.36 4.27
CA ARG A 45 20.25 13.02 4.85
C ARG A 45 20.05 11.88 3.85
N ASP A 46 19.78 12.21 2.57
CA ASP A 46 19.37 11.24 1.55
C ASP A 46 18.15 10.39 1.98
N ASP A 47 17.20 10.99 2.72
CA ASP A 47 15.98 10.29 3.14
C ASP A 47 15.17 9.88 1.90
N LYS A 48 14.75 8.61 1.84
CA LYS A 48 13.93 8.05 0.75
C LYS A 48 12.59 7.57 1.29
N LEU A 49 11.55 7.71 0.47
CA LEU A 49 10.24 7.12 0.72
C LEU A 49 10.03 5.99 -0.30
N ASP A 50 10.23 4.76 0.16
CA ASP A 50 9.99 3.58 -0.65
C ASP A 50 8.54 3.12 -0.50
N LEU A 51 7.84 3.03 -1.62
CA LEU A 51 6.44 2.61 -1.68
C LEU A 51 6.32 1.45 -2.65
N SER A 52 5.80 0.34 -2.15
CA SER A 52 5.71 -0.93 -2.86
C SER A 52 4.24 -1.32 -3.03
N TYR A 53 3.73 -1.23 -4.26
CA TYR A 53 2.38 -1.67 -4.59
C TYR A 53 2.40 -2.72 -5.70
N ARG A 54 1.49 -3.68 -5.62
CA ARG A 54 1.27 -4.68 -6.68
C ARG A 54 -0.17 -4.65 -7.16
N ILE A 55 -0.37 -4.60 -8.47
CA ILE A 55 -1.68 -4.80 -9.11
C ILE A 55 -1.77 -6.27 -9.50
N TYR A 56 -2.85 -6.93 -9.08
CA TYR A 56 -3.15 -8.31 -9.44
C TYR A 56 -4.54 -8.34 -10.07
N ILE A 57 -4.61 -8.84 -11.29
CA ILE A 57 -5.85 -8.95 -12.06
C ILE A 57 -6.13 -10.43 -12.26
N HIS A 58 -7.31 -10.87 -11.87
CA HIS A 58 -7.78 -12.24 -12.05
C HIS A 58 -9.24 -12.24 -12.47
N LYS A 59 -9.70 -13.39 -12.97
CA LYS A 59 -11.13 -13.63 -13.22
C LYS A 59 -11.80 -14.16 -11.95
N GLY A 60 -13.11 -13.98 -11.84
CA GLY A 60 -13.88 -14.42 -10.68
C GLY A 60 -13.69 -13.51 -9.45
N ASP A 61 -14.00 -14.05 -8.28
CA ASP A 61 -13.94 -13.34 -6.99
C ASP A 61 -12.59 -13.52 -6.27
N GLU A 62 -12.45 -12.94 -5.08
CA GLU A 62 -11.21 -12.95 -4.30
C GLU A 62 -10.76 -14.36 -3.89
N LYS A 63 -11.69 -15.32 -3.81
CA LYS A 63 -11.41 -16.71 -3.45
C LYS A 63 -10.88 -17.48 -4.66
N VAL A 64 -11.54 -17.35 -5.81
CA VAL A 64 -11.07 -17.94 -7.08
C VAL A 64 -9.70 -17.39 -7.46
N GLY A 65 -9.51 -16.08 -7.29
CA GLY A 65 -8.23 -15.40 -7.53
C GLY A 65 -7.16 -15.65 -6.47
N LYS A 66 -7.50 -16.30 -5.34
CA LYS A 66 -6.58 -16.50 -4.21
C LYS A 66 -5.88 -15.20 -3.78
N VAL A 67 -6.65 -14.11 -3.72
CA VAL A 67 -6.10 -12.75 -3.53
C VAL A 67 -5.32 -12.65 -2.22
N GLU A 68 -5.77 -13.34 -1.17
CA GLU A 68 -5.07 -13.39 0.11
C GLU A 68 -3.69 -14.06 -0.01
N ASP A 69 -3.60 -15.22 -0.65
CA ASP A 69 -2.33 -15.93 -0.86
C ASP A 69 -1.35 -15.08 -1.67
N MET A 70 -1.85 -14.45 -2.74
CA MET A 70 -1.06 -13.56 -3.59
C MET A 70 -0.56 -12.33 -2.82
N TRP A 71 -1.38 -11.79 -1.90
CA TRP A 71 -0.96 -10.71 -1.01
C TRP A 71 0.08 -11.20 0.02
N ARG A 72 -0.10 -12.38 0.61
CA ARG A 72 0.87 -12.95 1.56
C ARG A 72 2.24 -13.15 0.91
N MET A 73 2.26 -13.70 -0.30
CA MET A 73 3.50 -13.82 -1.10
C MET A 73 4.14 -12.45 -1.38
N TRP A 74 3.33 -11.44 -1.70
CA TRP A 74 3.84 -10.08 -1.90
C TRP A 74 4.44 -9.49 -0.61
N ALA A 75 3.72 -9.62 0.51
CA ALA A 75 4.11 -9.10 1.82
C ALA A 75 5.35 -9.78 2.42
N SER A 76 5.62 -11.04 2.05
CA SER A 76 6.77 -11.82 2.52
C SER A 76 7.88 -12.01 1.49
N SER A 77 7.81 -11.32 0.34
CA SER A 77 8.78 -11.51 -0.74
C SER A 77 10.21 -11.23 -0.24
N PRO A 78 11.12 -12.22 -0.30
CA PRO A 78 12.50 -12.01 0.10
C PRO A 78 13.17 -10.98 -0.81
N ARG A 79 14.01 -10.12 -0.24
CA ARG A 79 14.84 -9.21 -1.03
C ARG A 79 15.88 -10.06 -1.75
N ILE A 80 15.84 -10.07 -3.08
CA ILE A 80 16.86 -10.71 -3.92
C ILE A 80 17.86 -9.61 -4.29
N ASP A 81 19.05 -9.65 -3.68
CA ASP A 81 20.14 -8.75 -4.03
C ASP A 81 20.90 -9.37 -5.23
N PHE A 82 21.15 -8.57 -6.28
CA PHE A 82 21.95 -8.92 -7.47
C PHE A 82 23.34 -8.30 -7.39
#